data_AF-A0A933X134-F1
#
_entry.id   AF-A0A933X134-F1
#
_cell.length_a   1.000
_cell.length_b   1.000
_cell.length_c   1.000
_cell.angle_alpha   90.00
_cell.angle_beta   90.00
_cell.angle_gamma   90.00
#
_symmetry.space_group_name_H-M   'P 1'
#
loop_
_entity.id
_entity.type
_entity.pdbx_description
1 polymer ?
#
loop_
_entity_poly.entity_id
_entity_poly.type
_entity_poly.pdbx_seq_one_letter_code
_entity_poly.pdbx_strand_id
1 'polypeptide(L)'
;MRALYSPRCWKTTLLLAFLTTVGSVQAYPEFQQHIVKTTGRAVNCALCHANADGPEGTGPGQIGHLTAAEQAELGRARAAFEPGARPNSPILNAFGNHLINSLGKKKFLELRLAPAQLAEALPKDSDLDDDGISDARELPSGTHPFIKSDGDPWLLFQANFKRNFTQIALALAATVSGLWGLGHLLRGFAVATRLKDDEAEDPAH
;
A
#
# COMPACT_ATOMS: atom_id res chain seq x y z
N MET A 1 38.72 69.30 17.31
CA MET A 1 37.41 68.67 17.04
C MET A 1 37.66 67.43 16.18
N ARG A 2 37.38 66.24 16.73
CA ARG A 2 37.63 64.94 16.11
C ARG A 2 36.47 64.60 15.15
N ALA A 3 36.77 64.39 13.87
CA ALA A 3 35.84 63.79 12.92
C ALA A 3 36.16 62.30 12.81
N LEU A 4 35.26 61.46 13.31
CA LEU A 4 35.29 60.01 13.16
C LEU A 4 34.73 59.65 11.79
N TYR A 5 35.59 59.23 10.86
CA TYR A 5 35.19 58.58 9.61
C TYR A 5 35.28 57.06 9.82
N SER A 6 34.14 56.38 9.78
CA SER A 6 34.04 54.91 9.82
C SER A 6 33.90 54.37 8.39
N PRO A 7 34.83 53.53 7.91
CA PRO A 7 34.64 52.82 6.66
C PRO A 7 34.33 51.34 6.90
N ARG A 8 33.54 50.77 5.97
CA ARG A 8 33.33 49.33 5.69
C ARG A 8 32.10 48.68 6.31
N CYS A 9 30.94 49.17 5.87
CA CYS A 9 29.67 48.43 5.83
C CYS A 9 29.27 48.26 4.36
N TRP A 10 29.83 47.24 3.68
CA TRP A 10 29.44 46.78 2.33
C TRP A 10 30.37 45.62 2.00
N LYS A 11 29.96 44.36 2.16
CA LYS A 11 30.50 43.19 1.40
C LYS A 11 29.91 41.81 1.78
N THR A 12 28.82 41.73 2.52
CA THR A 12 28.20 40.42 2.89
C THR A 12 26.70 40.37 2.61
N THR A 13 26.28 40.86 1.45
CA THR A 13 24.87 40.78 1.02
C THR A 13 24.75 40.30 -0.42
N LEU A 14 25.40 39.18 -0.77
CA LEU A 14 25.20 38.58 -2.10
C LEU A 14 25.63 37.12 -2.16
N LEU A 15 25.18 36.28 -1.23
CA LEU A 15 25.40 34.84 -1.34
C LEU A 15 24.37 34.02 -0.54
N LEU A 16 23.07 34.20 -0.79
CA LEU A 16 22.06 33.23 -0.34
C LEU A 16 20.71 33.38 -1.09
N ALA A 17 20.74 33.66 -2.39
CA ALA A 17 19.54 33.66 -3.25
C ALA A 17 19.54 32.46 -4.22
N PHE A 18 20.07 31.33 -3.77
CA PHE A 18 20.00 30.05 -4.46
C PHE A 18 19.23 29.02 -3.62
N LEU A 19 18.17 29.48 -2.95
CA LEU A 19 17.13 28.60 -2.41
C LEU A 19 16.22 28.18 -3.58
N THR A 20 16.74 27.22 -4.33
CA THR A 20 16.02 25.99 -4.69
C THR A 20 14.51 26.15 -4.84
N THR A 21 14.07 26.72 -5.96
CA THR A 21 12.77 26.35 -6.51
C THR A 21 12.92 24.95 -7.10
N VAL A 22 12.94 23.95 -6.23
CA VAL A 22 12.67 22.57 -6.66
C VAL A 22 11.21 22.60 -7.07
N GLY A 23 10.95 22.80 -8.36
CA GLY A 23 9.62 22.63 -8.90
C GLY A 23 9.19 21.21 -8.54
N SER A 24 8.22 21.09 -7.65
CA SER A 24 7.63 19.81 -7.34
C SER A 24 7.07 19.27 -8.65
N VAL A 25 7.70 18.22 -9.18
CA VAL A 25 7.21 17.46 -10.33
C VAL A 25 6.00 16.67 -9.83
N GLN A 26 4.91 17.39 -9.56
CA GLN A 26 3.64 16.80 -9.18
C GLN A 26 2.94 16.39 -10.45
N ALA A 27 2.99 15.09 -10.76
CA ALA A 27 2.05 14.52 -11.68
C ALA A 27 0.66 14.60 -11.02
N TYR A 28 -0.20 15.48 -11.52
CA TYR A 28 -1.60 15.63 -11.12
C TYR A 28 -1.81 16.10 -9.67
N PRO A 29 -1.47 17.37 -9.37
CA PRO A 29 -1.60 17.93 -8.03
C PRO A 29 -3.03 17.86 -7.50
N GLU A 30 -4.05 17.87 -8.36
CA GLU A 30 -5.46 17.87 -7.94
C GLU A 30 -5.85 16.58 -7.23
N PHE A 31 -5.40 15.42 -7.73
CA PHE A 31 -5.67 14.13 -7.11
C PHE A 31 -4.92 14.01 -5.78
N GLN A 32 -3.62 14.31 -5.78
CA GLN A 32 -2.81 14.26 -4.58
C GLN A 32 -3.32 15.21 -3.49
N GLN A 33 -3.68 16.45 -3.86
CA GLN A 33 -4.26 17.43 -2.95
C GLN A 33 -5.60 16.97 -2.40
N HIS A 34 -6.44 16.34 -3.22
CA HIS A 34 -7.71 15.80 -2.76
C HIS A 34 -7.49 14.73 -1.68
N ILE A 35 -6.65 13.74 -1.95
CA ILE A 35 -6.37 12.64 -1.01
C ILE A 35 -5.70 13.16 0.26
N VAL A 36 -4.70 14.03 0.16
CA VAL A 36 -4.04 14.65 1.33
C VAL A 36 -5.07 15.43 2.15
N LYS A 37 -5.99 16.16 1.51
CA LYS A 37 -7.03 16.93 2.20
C LYS A 37 -8.07 16.06 2.89
N THR A 38 -8.45 14.93 2.31
CA THR A 38 -9.52 14.06 2.85
C THR A 38 -9.01 13.04 3.86
N THR A 39 -7.78 12.55 3.68
CA THR A 39 -7.24 11.42 4.46
C THR A 39 -6.02 11.79 5.30
N GLY A 40 -5.34 12.90 4.99
CA GLY A 40 -4.04 13.25 5.58
C GLY A 40 -2.86 12.42 5.07
N ARG A 41 -3.08 11.45 4.17
CA ARG A 41 -2.02 10.59 3.61
C ARG A 41 -1.37 11.23 2.40
N ALA A 42 -0.05 11.10 2.30
CA ALA A 42 0.68 11.48 1.10
C ALA A 42 0.60 10.36 0.06
N VAL A 43 0.27 10.72 -1.18
CA VAL A 43 0.30 9.81 -2.33
C VAL A 43 1.51 10.14 -3.19
N ASN A 44 2.22 9.12 -3.68
CA ASN A 44 3.33 9.28 -4.62
C ASN A 44 2.93 8.88 -6.05
N CYS A 45 3.79 9.17 -7.02
CA CYS A 45 3.56 8.82 -8.42
C CYS A 45 3.55 7.30 -8.66
N ALA A 46 4.09 6.50 -7.72
CA ALA A 46 4.12 5.05 -7.80
C ALA A 46 2.73 4.41 -7.75
N LEU A 47 1.71 5.16 -7.33
CA LEU A 47 0.32 4.69 -7.35
C LEU A 47 -0.10 4.22 -8.75
N CYS A 48 0.28 4.94 -9.81
CA CYS A 48 -0.11 4.63 -11.18
C CYS A 48 1.08 4.36 -12.12
N HIS A 49 2.29 4.77 -11.75
CA HIS A 49 3.48 4.65 -12.58
C HIS A 49 4.37 3.48 -12.18
N ALA A 50 5.04 2.89 -13.17
CA ALA A 50 6.02 1.82 -12.94
C ALA A 50 7.23 2.31 -12.12
N ASN A 51 7.58 3.59 -12.26
CA ASN A 51 8.65 4.23 -11.52
C ASN A 51 8.08 5.26 -10.51
N ALA A 52 8.64 5.28 -9.30
CA ALA A 52 8.21 6.16 -8.22
C ALA A 52 8.46 7.65 -8.50
N ASP A 53 9.45 7.98 -9.34
CA ASP A 53 9.76 9.36 -9.74
C ASP A 53 8.88 9.85 -10.90
N GLY A 54 7.98 9.00 -11.40
CA GLY A 54 7.08 9.29 -12.51
C GLY A 54 7.60 8.79 -13.87
N PRO A 55 6.91 9.12 -14.97
CA PRO A 55 7.14 8.50 -16.28
C PRO A 55 8.35 9.06 -17.05
N GLU A 56 8.87 10.23 -16.66
CA GLU A 56 9.99 10.90 -17.33
C GLU A 56 11.31 10.56 -16.65
N GLY A 57 12.38 10.33 -17.44
CA GLY A 57 13.72 10.02 -16.94
C GLY A 57 14.33 8.78 -17.59
N THR A 58 15.46 8.31 -17.06
CA THR A 58 16.26 7.19 -17.61
C THR A 58 16.29 5.96 -16.69
N GLY A 59 15.52 5.97 -15.60
CA GLY A 59 15.35 4.83 -14.71
C GLY A 59 14.39 3.78 -15.28
N PRO A 60 14.37 2.56 -14.71
CA PRO A 60 13.46 1.49 -15.13
C PRO A 60 12.00 1.94 -15.11
N GLY A 61 11.24 1.64 -16.17
CA GLY A 61 9.83 2.05 -16.31
C GLY A 61 9.63 3.53 -16.68
N GLN A 62 10.70 4.28 -17.00
CA GLN A 62 10.64 5.65 -17.50
C GLN A 62 10.90 5.70 -19.01
N ILE A 63 10.40 6.73 -19.68
CA ILE A 63 10.42 6.89 -21.14
C ILE A 63 11.83 6.76 -21.73
N GLY A 64 12.86 7.31 -21.06
CA GLY A 64 14.25 7.29 -21.53
C GLY A 64 14.96 5.94 -21.34
N HIS A 65 14.36 4.98 -20.62
CA HIS A 65 14.88 3.63 -20.44
C HIS A 65 14.17 2.58 -21.30
N LEU A 66 13.11 2.97 -22.03
CA LEU A 66 12.32 2.03 -22.82
C LEU A 66 13.12 1.52 -24.03
N THR A 67 13.04 0.21 -24.25
CA THR A 67 13.48 -0.42 -25.49
C THR A 67 12.61 0.02 -26.68
N ALA A 68 13.08 -0.21 -27.91
CA ALA A 68 12.29 0.13 -29.10
C ALA A 68 10.93 -0.59 -29.14
N ALA A 69 10.87 -1.82 -28.65
CA ALA A 69 9.64 -2.60 -28.56
C ALA A 69 8.66 -2.01 -27.53
N GLU A 70 9.16 -1.63 -26.35
CA GLU A 70 8.36 -0.95 -25.32
C GLU A 70 7.91 0.43 -25.78
N GLN A 71 8.75 1.16 -26.53
CA GLN A 71 8.36 2.46 -27.08
C GLN A 71 7.25 2.32 -28.14
N ALA A 72 7.27 1.25 -28.93
CA ALA A 72 6.17 0.92 -29.83
C ALA A 72 4.89 0.52 -29.07
N GLU A 73 5.00 -0.24 -27.98
CA GLU A 73 3.88 -0.56 -27.09
C GLU A 73 3.32 0.70 -26.42
N LEU A 74 4.17 1.59 -25.92
CA LEU A 74 3.76 2.89 -25.41
C LEU A 74 3.03 3.72 -26.48
N GLY A 75 3.48 3.65 -27.73
CA GLY A 75 2.80 4.25 -28.88
C GLY A 75 1.38 3.70 -29.06
N ARG A 76 1.23 2.37 -29.03
CA ARG A 76 -0.09 1.70 -29.06
C ARG A 76 -0.97 2.11 -27.88
N ALA A 77 -0.41 2.11 -26.68
CA ALA A 77 -1.11 2.51 -25.47
C ALA A 77 -1.56 3.98 -25.50
N ARG A 78 -0.75 4.87 -26.06
CA ARG A 78 -1.12 6.28 -26.26
C ARG A 78 -2.24 6.46 -27.28
N ALA A 79 -2.31 5.60 -28.30
CA ALA A 79 -3.33 5.63 -29.35
C ALA A 79 -4.66 4.95 -28.94
N ALA A 80 -4.64 4.05 -27.96
CA ALA A 80 -5.83 3.39 -27.43
C ALA A 80 -6.67 4.34 -26.55
N PHE A 81 -7.64 5.03 -27.17
CA PHE A 81 -8.54 5.96 -26.46
C PHE A 81 -9.76 5.29 -25.84
N GLU A 82 -10.28 4.24 -26.49
CA GLU A 82 -11.52 3.56 -26.11
C GLU A 82 -11.26 2.36 -25.18
N PRO A 83 -12.19 2.06 -24.25
CA PRO A 83 -12.10 0.90 -23.38
C PRO A 83 -12.10 -0.41 -24.18
N GLY A 84 -11.42 -1.44 -23.68
CA GLY A 84 -11.35 -2.77 -24.31
C GLY A 84 -10.20 -2.99 -25.30
N ALA A 85 -9.46 -1.95 -25.69
CA ALA A 85 -8.23 -2.09 -26.48
C ALA A 85 -7.09 -2.79 -25.70
N ARG A 86 -7.24 -2.91 -24.38
CA ARG A 86 -6.32 -3.56 -23.43
C ARG A 86 -4.83 -3.19 -23.65
N PRO A 87 -4.47 -1.91 -23.85
CA PRO A 87 -3.08 -1.54 -24.03
C PRO A 87 -2.27 -1.81 -22.76
N ASN A 88 -1.04 -2.32 -22.90
CA ASN A 88 -0.15 -2.52 -21.76
C ASN A 88 0.95 -1.45 -21.78
N SER A 89 0.74 -0.34 -21.08
CA SER A 89 1.70 0.75 -21.04
C SER A 89 2.91 0.37 -20.18
N PRO A 90 4.14 0.39 -20.71
CA PRO A 90 5.34 0.03 -19.94
C PRO A 90 5.73 1.08 -18.88
N ILE A 91 5.13 2.28 -18.93
CA ILE A 91 5.35 3.35 -17.96
C ILE A 91 4.30 3.38 -16.84
N LEU A 92 3.28 2.52 -16.92
CA LEU A 92 2.26 2.34 -15.89
C LEU A 92 2.54 1.05 -15.12
N ASN A 93 2.23 1.05 -13.83
CA ASN A 93 2.24 -0.18 -13.05
C ASN A 93 0.98 -1.03 -13.34
N ALA A 94 0.78 -2.11 -12.59
CA ALA A 94 -0.40 -2.97 -12.74
C ALA A 94 -1.71 -2.20 -12.53
N PHE A 95 -1.79 -1.35 -11.50
CA PHE A 95 -2.97 -0.54 -11.22
C PHE A 95 -3.26 0.51 -12.30
N GLY A 96 -2.25 1.26 -12.75
CA GLY A 96 -2.39 2.24 -13.82
C GLY A 96 -2.88 1.60 -15.12
N ASN A 97 -2.35 0.43 -15.48
CA ASN A 97 -2.83 -0.33 -16.63
C ASN A 97 -4.26 -0.85 -16.41
N HIS A 98 -4.57 -1.37 -15.22
CA HIS A 98 -5.93 -1.79 -14.87
C HIS A 98 -6.94 -0.65 -15.04
N LEU A 99 -6.60 0.54 -14.54
CA LEU A 99 -7.46 1.73 -14.60
C LEU A 99 -7.77 2.13 -16.05
N ILE A 100 -6.75 2.18 -16.91
CA ILE A 100 -6.94 2.48 -18.34
C ILE A 100 -7.73 1.37 -19.06
N ASN A 101 -7.51 0.10 -18.69
CA ASN A 101 -8.22 -1.03 -19.29
C ASN A 101 -9.69 -1.07 -18.90
N SER A 102 -10.02 -0.73 -17.66
CA SER A 102 -11.37 -0.73 -17.11
C SER A 102 -12.18 0.49 -17.57
N LEU A 103 -11.60 1.68 -17.54
CA LEU A 103 -12.31 2.94 -17.83
C LEU A 103 -12.15 3.42 -19.29
N GLY A 104 -11.04 3.07 -19.92
CA GLY A 104 -10.57 3.73 -21.13
C GLY A 104 -9.88 5.06 -20.84
N LYS A 105 -8.91 5.43 -21.68
CA LYS A 105 -8.11 6.65 -21.52
C LYS A 105 -8.96 7.92 -21.56
N LYS A 106 -9.96 7.98 -22.45
CA LYS A 106 -10.85 9.14 -22.56
C LYS A 106 -11.57 9.41 -21.24
N LYS A 107 -12.20 8.37 -20.68
CA LYS A 107 -12.96 8.50 -19.42
C LYS A 107 -12.05 8.82 -18.24
N PHE A 108 -10.87 8.21 -18.18
CA PHE A 108 -9.88 8.56 -17.17
C PHE A 108 -9.49 10.04 -17.22
N LEU A 109 -9.22 10.59 -18.41
CA LEU A 109 -8.86 12.00 -18.57
C LEU A 109 -9.99 12.95 -18.17
N GLU A 110 -11.25 12.55 -18.34
CA GLU A 110 -12.41 13.29 -17.84
C GLU A 110 -12.49 13.22 -16.30
N LEU A 111 -12.31 12.04 -15.71
CA LEU A 111 -12.49 11.79 -14.28
C LEU A 111 -11.28 12.18 -13.42
N ARG A 112 -10.09 12.36 -13.98
CA ARG A 112 -8.88 12.71 -13.21
C ARG A 112 -9.01 14.01 -12.41
N LEU A 113 -9.87 14.93 -12.86
CA LEU A 113 -10.16 16.19 -12.19
C LEU A 113 -11.23 16.05 -11.10
N ALA A 114 -11.86 14.88 -10.98
CA ALA A 114 -12.88 14.55 -10.01
C ALA A 114 -12.53 13.22 -9.30
N PRO A 115 -11.56 13.21 -8.37
CA PRO A 115 -11.05 11.98 -7.73
C PRO A 115 -12.13 11.08 -7.11
N ALA A 116 -13.17 11.67 -6.52
CA ALA A 116 -14.29 10.92 -5.97
C ALA A 116 -15.06 10.14 -7.05
N GLN A 117 -15.30 10.76 -8.20
CA GLN A 117 -15.99 10.10 -9.32
C GLN A 117 -15.10 9.06 -10.01
N LEU A 118 -13.77 9.24 -9.97
CA LEU A 118 -12.82 8.24 -10.46
C LEU A 118 -12.93 6.94 -9.66
N ALA A 119 -12.99 7.03 -8.33
CA ALA A 119 -13.18 5.88 -7.46
C ALA A 119 -14.52 5.16 -7.71
N GLU A 120 -15.60 5.92 -7.92
CA GLU A 120 -16.92 5.34 -8.23
C GLU A 120 -17.00 4.64 -9.58
N ALA A 121 -16.19 5.06 -10.54
CA ALA A 121 -16.16 4.48 -11.89
C ALA A 121 -15.37 3.17 -11.95
N LEU A 122 -14.49 2.89 -10.99
CA LEU A 122 -13.70 1.66 -10.95
C LEU A 122 -14.59 0.43 -10.73
N PRO A 123 -14.21 -0.75 -11.28
CA PRO A 123 -14.89 -2.00 -10.99
C PRO A 123 -14.86 -2.28 -9.48
N LYS A 124 -16.05 -2.51 -8.89
CA LYS A 124 -16.19 -2.68 -7.43
C LYS A 124 -15.62 -4.00 -6.91
N ASP A 125 -15.44 -4.95 -7.81
CA ASP A 125 -14.87 -6.28 -7.59
C ASP A 125 -13.36 -6.32 -7.88
N SER A 126 -12.74 -5.21 -8.28
CA SER A 126 -11.28 -5.15 -8.43
C SER A 126 -10.62 -5.08 -7.08
N ASP A 127 -9.72 -6.04 -6.82
CA ASP A 127 -8.84 -6.17 -5.67
C ASP A 127 -7.53 -6.73 -6.23
N LEU A 128 -6.66 -5.84 -6.71
CA LEU A 128 -5.51 -6.23 -7.52
C LEU A 128 -4.42 -6.94 -6.73
N ASP A 129 -4.30 -6.64 -5.45
CA ASP A 129 -3.35 -7.31 -4.58
C ASP A 129 -3.95 -8.45 -3.75
N ASP A 130 -5.27 -8.69 -3.78
CA ASP A 130 -5.93 -9.79 -3.04
C ASP A 130 -5.72 -9.66 -1.53
N ASP A 131 -5.79 -8.43 -1.00
CA ASP A 131 -5.79 -8.15 0.44
C ASP A 131 -7.20 -8.16 1.06
N GLY A 132 -8.25 -8.24 0.23
CA GLY A 132 -9.66 -8.26 0.61
C GLY A 132 -10.32 -6.87 0.68
N ILE A 133 -9.64 -5.83 0.22
CA ILE A 133 -10.12 -4.46 0.11
C ILE A 133 -10.17 -4.09 -1.38
N SER A 134 -11.34 -3.68 -1.87
CA SER A 134 -11.47 -3.31 -3.29
C SER A 134 -10.66 -2.05 -3.64
N ASP A 135 -10.01 -2.02 -4.80
CA ASP A 135 -9.26 -0.87 -5.32
C ASP A 135 -10.09 0.43 -5.33
N ALA A 136 -11.40 0.32 -5.62
CA ALA A 136 -12.35 1.43 -5.62
C ALA A 136 -12.52 2.08 -4.23
N ARG A 137 -12.28 1.32 -3.17
CA ARG A 137 -12.28 1.81 -1.78
C ARG A 137 -10.93 2.36 -1.37
N GLU A 138 -9.86 1.76 -1.90
CA GLU A 138 -8.49 2.13 -1.59
C GLU A 138 -8.05 3.46 -2.18
N LEU A 139 -8.41 3.68 -3.45
CA LEU A 139 -8.08 4.89 -4.17
C LEU A 139 -8.50 6.18 -3.43
N PRO A 140 -9.76 6.33 -2.94
CA PRO A 140 -10.17 7.50 -2.18
C PRO A 140 -9.64 7.52 -0.74
N SER A 141 -9.22 6.37 -0.17
CA SER A 141 -8.55 6.33 1.13
C SER A 141 -7.05 6.63 1.07
N GLY A 142 -6.48 6.80 -0.13
CA GLY A 142 -5.06 7.05 -0.31
C GLY A 142 -4.18 5.88 0.11
N THR A 143 -4.74 4.67 0.08
CA THR A 143 -4.04 3.40 0.25
C THR A 143 -3.61 2.87 -1.11
N HIS A 144 -2.61 1.99 -1.16
CA HIS A 144 -2.02 1.56 -2.44
C HIS A 144 -2.68 0.27 -2.97
N PRO A 145 -3.34 0.30 -4.14
CA PRO A 145 -4.06 -0.86 -4.74
C PRO A 145 -3.19 -1.99 -5.29
N PHE A 146 -1.95 -2.08 -4.83
CA PHE A 146 -1.00 -3.08 -5.30
C PHE A 146 -0.03 -3.52 -4.21
N ILE A 147 -0.16 -2.96 -3.00
CA ILE A 147 0.68 -3.27 -1.86
C ILE A 147 -0.23 -3.75 -0.74
N LYS A 148 -0.27 -5.08 -0.56
CA LYS A 148 -1.10 -5.79 0.44
C LYS A 148 -1.05 -5.24 1.87
N SER A 149 0.02 -4.53 2.21
CA SER A 149 0.25 -3.99 3.55
C SER A 149 -0.12 -2.52 3.69
N ASP A 150 -0.52 -1.84 2.62
CA ASP A 150 -0.77 -0.39 2.60
C ASP A 150 -2.26 -0.04 2.62
N GLY A 151 -3.12 -0.91 3.15
CA GLY A 151 -4.54 -0.67 3.33
C GLY A 151 -4.91 0.11 4.62
N ASP A 152 -6.21 0.28 4.84
CA ASP A 152 -6.71 0.73 6.14
C ASP A 152 -6.43 -0.36 7.20
N PRO A 153 -5.75 -0.05 8.33
CA PRO A 153 -5.34 -1.07 9.28
C PRO A 153 -6.49 -1.92 9.84
N TRP A 154 -7.67 -1.33 10.01
CA TRP A 154 -8.81 -2.04 10.55
C TRP A 154 -9.47 -2.93 9.50
N LEU A 155 -9.58 -2.47 8.25
CA LEU A 155 -10.06 -3.30 7.15
C LEU A 155 -9.11 -4.47 6.86
N LEU A 156 -7.80 -4.22 6.83
CA LEU A 156 -6.78 -5.26 6.68
C LEU A 156 -6.91 -6.30 7.80
N PHE A 157 -7.06 -5.87 9.04
CA PHE A 157 -7.29 -6.78 10.16
C PHE A 157 -8.55 -7.63 9.95
N GLN A 158 -9.67 -7.02 9.58
CA GLN A 158 -10.92 -7.76 9.34
C GLN A 158 -10.80 -8.76 8.18
N ALA A 159 -10.18 -8.36 7.07
CA ALA A 159 -9.98 -9.20 5.90
C ALA A 159 -9.08 -10.40 6.26
N ASN A 160 -7.94 -10.14 6.91
CA ASN A 160 -7.03 -11.18 7.38
C ASN A 160 -7.67 -12.10 8.43
N PHE A 161 -8.48 -11.55 9.35
CA PHE A 161 -9.18 -12.34 10.35
C PHE A 161 -10.19 -13.30 9.71
N LYS A 162 -11.01 -12.80 8.77
CA LYS A 162 -11.96 -13.63 8.02
C LYS A 162 -11.27 -14.71 7.22
N ARG A 163 -10.21 -14.36 6.49
CA ARG A 163 -9.43 -15.28 5.65
C ARG A 163 -8.78 -16.40 6.47
N ASN A 164 -8.26 -16.07 7.64
CA ASN A 164 -7.58 -17.02 8.52
C ASN A 164 -8.48 -17.62 9.61
N PHE A 165 -9.79 -17.38 9.57
CA PHE A 165 -10.71 -17.78 10.63
C PHE A 165 -10.67 -19.29 10.91
N THR A 166 -10.58 -20.12 9.87
CA THR A 166 -10.49 -21.58 10.01
C THR A 166 -9.21 -22.02 10.72
N GLN A 167 -8.07 -21.40 10.40
CA GLN A 167 -6.79 -21.68 11.05
C GLN A 167 -6.80 -21.22 12.51
N ILE A 168 -7.35 -20.04 12.77
CA ILE A 168 -7.52 -19.50 14.14
C ILE A 168 -8.41 -20.44 14.97
N ALA A 169 -9.54 -20.87 14.42
CA ALA A 169 -10.45 -21.81 15.08
C ALA A 169 -9.77 -23.16 15.37
N LEU A 170 -9.01 -23.69 14.41
CA LEU A 170 -8.28 -24.93 14.59
C LEU A 170 -7.18 -24.80 15.65
N ALA A 171 -6.43 -23.70 15.65
CA ALA A 171 -5.40 -23.43 16.64
C ALA A 171 -6.00 -23.30 18.05
N LEU A 172 -7.15 -22.63 18.18
CA LEU A 172 -7.90 -22.55 19.44
C LEU A 172 -8.37 -23.94 19.90
N ALA A 173 -8.96 -24.73 19.01
CA ALA A 173 -9.41 -26.08 19.33
C ALA A 173 -8.25 -26.99 19.78
N ALA A 174 -7.11 -26.92 19.09
CA ALA A 174 -5.90 -27.65 19.46
C ALA A 174 -5.37 -27.21 20.83
N THR A 175 -5.33 -25.90 21.09
CA THR A 175 -4.88 -25.34 22.38
C THR A 175 -5.77 -25.80 23.53
N VAL A 176 -7.10 -25.69 23.36
CA VAL A 176 -8.07 -26.15 24.37
C VAL A 176 -7.96 -27.64 24.60
N SER A 177 -7.90 -28.44 23.53
CA SER A 177 -7.78 -29.90 23.63
C SER A 177 -6.47 -30.33 24.30
N GLY A 178 -5.37 -29.63 23.99
CA GLY A 178 -4.06 -29.87 24.60
C GLY A 178 -4.06 -29.56 26.10
N LEU A 179 -4.62 -28.42 26.51
CA LEU A 179 -4.75 -28.05 27.92
C LEU A 179 -5.66 -29.02 28.67
N TRP A 180 -6.77 -29.44 28.05
CA TRP A 180 -7.68 -30.42 28.63
C TRP A 180 -7.00 -31.79 28.80
N GLY A 181 -6.31 -32.28 27.77
CA GLY A 181 -5.56 -33.53 27.82
C GLY A 181 -4.45 -33.53 28.87
N LEU A 182 -3.70 -32.42 28.97
CA LEU A 182 -2.68 -32.24 30.02
C LEU A 182 -3.30 -32.27 31.42
N GLY A 183 -4.43 -31.60 31.62
CA GLY A 183 -5.15 -31.62 32.90
C GLY A 183 -5.61 -33.02 33.29
N HIS A 184 -6.09 -33.82 32.33
CA HIS A 184 -6.47 -35.22 32.58
C HIS A 184 -5.27 -36.11 32.90
N LEU A 185 -4.15 -35.92 32.20
CA LEU A 185 -2.92 -36.67 32.43
C LEU A 185 -2.33 -36.38 33.82
N LEU A 186 -2.32 -35.12 34.25
CA LEU A 186 -1.88 -34.74 35.60
C LEU A 186 -2.77 -35.33 36.70
N ARG A 187 -4.10 -35.35 36.49
CA ARG A 187 -5.02 -36.03 37.41
C ARG A 187 -4.77 -37.53 37.46
N GLY A 188 -4.50 -38.16 36.31
CA GLY A 188 -4.13 -39.57 36.22
C GLY A 188 -2.88 -39.88 37.05
N PHE A 189 -1.82 -39.07 36.91
CA PHE A 189 -0.61 -39.21 37.73
C PHE A 189 -0.88 -39.03 39.23
N ALA A 190 -1.66 -38.03 39.62
CA ALA A 190 -1.98 -37.79 41.02
C ALA A 190 -2.77 -38.95 41.67
N VAL A 191 -3.66 -39.60 40.92
CA VAL A 191 -4.37 -40.81 41.40
C VAL A 191 -3.41 -41.99 41.52
N ALA A 192 -2.56 -42.20 40.51
CA ALA A 192 -1.60 -43.31 40.52
C ALA A 192 -0.57 -43.22 41.66
N THR A 193 -0.14 -42.01 42.03
CA THR A 193 0.77 -41.82 43.17
C THR A 193 0.11 -42.13 44.51
N ARG A 194 -1.16 -41.73 44.70
CA ARG A 194 -1.89 -42.01 45.96
C ARG A 194 -2.08 -43.51 46.20
N LEU A 195 -2.46 -44.26 45.16
CA LEU A 195 -2.63 -45.71 45.27
C LEU A 195 -1.34 -46.41 45.72
N LYS A 196 -0.18 -45.93 45.26
CA LYS A 196 1.12 -46.48 45.64
C LYS A 196 1.47 -46.20 47.11
N ASP A 197 1.08 -45.03 47.62
CA ASP A 197 1.26 -44.68 49.03
C ASP A 197 0.34 -45.55 49.90
N ASP A 198 -0.93 -45.74 49.50
CA ASP A 198 -1.90 -46.58 50.21
C ASP A 198 -1.46 -48.07 50.26
N GLU A 199 -0.88 -48.61 49.18
CA GLU A 199 -0.32 -49.99 49.15
C GLU A 199 0.91 -50.16 50.05
N ALA A 200 1.67 -49.09 50.31
CA ALA A 200 2.86 -49.13 51.17
C ALA A 200 2.51 -49.06 52.66
N GLU A 201 1.33 -48.54 53.01
CA GLU A 201 0.86 -48.39 54.40
C GLU A 201 0.09 -49.62 54.94
N ASP A 202 -0.18 -50.64 54.12
CA ASP A 202 -0.82 -51.90 54.52
C ASP A 202 0.17 -53.10 54.53
N PRO A 203 1.21 -53.10 55.41
CA PRO A 203 2.08 -54.26 55.56
C PRO A 203 1.29 -55.39 56.25
N ALA A 204 0.97 -56.41 55.46
CA ALA A 204 0.35 -57.67 55.84
C ALA A 204 0.55 -58.05 57.32
N HIS A 205 -0.54 -58.04 58.08
CA HIS A 205 -0.70 -58.81 59.31
C HIS A 205 -0.83 -60.30 59.00
#